data_AF-A0A1S2HL95-F1
#
_entry.id   AF-A0A1S2HL95-F1
#
_cell.length_a   1.000
_cell.length_b   1.000
_cell.length_c   1.000
_cell.angle_alpha   90.00
_cell.angle_beta   90.00
_cell.angle_gamma   90.00
#
_symmetry.space_group_name_H-M   'P 1'
#
loop_
_entity.id
_entity.type
_entity.pdbx_description
1 polymer ?
#
loop_
_entity_poly.entity_id
_entity_poly.type
_entity_poly.pdbx_seq_one_letter_code
_entity_poly.pdbx_strand_id
1 'polypeptide(L)' 'MFAQLSGGHVVVSLVFLLLEAATLVLLWRDRTRSRLAKTVWTVVVLAIPGIGMLGFLVNWALGRLVARLDRSGDAA' A
#
# COMPACT_ATOMS: atom_id res chain seq x y z
N MET A 1 -5.71 -13.24 10.33
CA MET A 1 -5.79 -12.18 9.28
C MET A 1 -4.61 -12.19 8.30
N PHE A 2 -3.44 -12.75 8.65
CA PHE A 2 -2.34 -12.99 7.68
C PHE A 2 -2.52 -14.25 6.82
N ALA A 3 -3.40 -15.18 7.21
CA ALA A 3 -3.63 -16.44 6.51
C ALA A 3 -4.26 -16.31 5.11
N GLN A 4 -4.72 -15.10 4.74
CA GLN A 4 -5.33 -14.81 3.44
C GLN A 4 -4.38 -14.01 2.52
N LEU A 5 -3.10 -13.92 2.87
CA LEU A 5 -2.05 -13.62 1.90
C LEU A 5 -1.84 -14.86 1.04
N SER A 6 -2.73 -15.07 0.05
CA SER A 6 -2.50 -16.06 -0.99
C SER A 6 -1.10 -15.83 -1.58
N GLY A 7 -0.38 -16.89 -1.95
CA GLY A 7 1.03 -16.78 -2.36
C GLY A 7 1.31 -15.70 -3.42
N GLY A 8 0.34 -15.42 -4.30
CA GLY A 8 0.42 -14.35 -5.29
C GLY A 8 0.47 -12.93 -4.68
N HIS A 9 -0.31 -12.64 -3.64
CA HIS A 9 -0.30 -11.32 -2.99
C HIS A 9 1.03 -11.07 -2.26
N VAL A 10 1.63 -12.10 -1.66
CA VAL A 10 2.95 -12.00 -1.02
C VAL A 10 4.01 -11.63 -2.04
N VAL A 11 4.03 -12.30 -3.20
CA VAL A 11 5.01 -12.05 -4.27
C VAL A 11 4.88 -10.63 -4.81
N VAL A 12 3.65 -10.16 -5.08
CA VAL A 12 3.42 -8.80 -5.57
C VAL A 12 3.88 -7.76 -4.55
N SER A 13 3.54 -7.94 -3.27
CA SER A 13 4.02 -7.05 -2.20
C SER A 13 5.55 -7.02 -2.11
N LEU A 14 6.20 -8.17 -2.25
CA LEU A 14 7.67 -8.28 -2.28
C LEU A 14 8.28 -7.54 -3.47
N VAL A 15 7.71 -7.70 -4.66
CA VAL A 15 8.15 -6.98 -5.87
C VAL A 15 8.03 -5.47 -5.68
N PHE A 16 6.90 -5.00 -5.16
CA PHE A 16 6.72 -3.58 -4.84
C PHE A 16 7.76 -3.09 -3.85
N LEU A 17 8.00 -3.83 -2.76
CA LEU A 17 8.98 -3.46 -1.74
C LEU A 17 10.40 -3.34 -2.33
N LEU A 18 10.79 -4.27 -3.21
CA LEU A 18 12.08 -4.26 -3.89
C LEU A 18 12.21 -3.07 -4.84
N LEU A 19 11.15 -2.72 -5.57
CA LEU A 19 11.11 -1.56 -6.46
C LEU A 19 11.22 -0.24 -5.69
N GLU A 20 10.58 -0.14 -4.53
CA GLU A 20 10.71 1.04 -3.65
C GLU A 20 12.13 1.17 -3.11
N ALA A 21 12.70 0.08 -2.60
CA ALA A 21 14.06 0.05 -2.10
C ALA A 21 15.06 0.44 -3.21
N ALA A 22 14.92 -0.13 -4.41
CA ALA A 22 15.76 0.22 -5.56
C ALA A 22 15.63 1.70 -5.93
N THR A 23 14.40 2.23 -5.93
CA THR A 23 14.13 3.64 -6.23
C THR A 23 14.80 4.57 -5.21
N LEU A 24 14.70 4.25 -3.92
CA LEU A 24 15.38 5.01 -2.86
C LEU A 24 16.90 4.94 -3.00
N VAL A 25 17.45 3.75 -3.27
CA VAL A 25 18.90 3.59 -3.49
C VAL A 25 19.37 4.43 -4.68
N LEU A 26 18.65 4.39 -5.81
CA LEU A 26 18.99 5.18 -7.00
C LEU A 26 18.90 6.68 -6.73
N LEU A 27 17.84 7.12 -6.05
CA LEU A 27 17.62 8.51 -5.67
C LEU A 27 18.75 9.06 -4.80
N TRP A 28 19.20 8.28 -3.82
CA TRP A 28 20.26 8.70 -2.91
C TRP A 28 21.65 8.57 -3.54
N ARG A 29 21.86 7.58 -4.43
CA ARG A 29 23.10 7.39 -5.19
C ARG A 29 23.39 8.56 -6.13
N ASP A 30 22.36 9.13 -6.73
CA ASP A 30 22.51 10.28 -7.63
C ASP A 30 23.07 11.49 -6.86
N ARG A 31 24.33 11.86 -7.14
CA ARG A 31 25.00 12.99 -6.48
C ARG A 31 24.61 14.35 -7.07
N THR A 32 23.96 14.37 -8.22
CA THR A 32 23.63 15.62 -8.93
C THR A 32 22.32 16.25 -8.47
N ARG A 33 21.42 15.46 -7.89
CA ARG A 33 20.14 15.95 -7.35
C ARG A 33 20.30 16.72 -6.04
N SER A 34 19.55 17.82 -5.93
CA SER A 34 19.47 18.63 -4.71
C SER A 34 18.93 17.82 -3.52
N ARG A 35 19.39 18.17 -2.32
CA ARG A 35 18.96 17.50 -1.08
C ARG A 35 17.44 17.62 -0.86
N LEU A 36 16.85 18.77 -1.22
CA LEU A 36 15.40 18.99 -1.17
C LEU A 36 14.65 18.00 -2.06
N ALA A 37 15.11 17.81 -3.31
CA ALA A 37 14.48 16.89 -4.25
C ALA A 37 14.54 15.44 -3.75
N LYS A 38 15.63 15.04 -3.08
CA LYS A 38 15.75 13.70 -2.47
C LYS A 38 14.75 13.50 -1.33
N THR A 39 14.58 14.50 -0.46
CA THR A 39 13.61 14.42 0.65
C THR A 39 12.18 14.33 0.12
N VAL A 40 11.81 15.20 -0.83
CA VAL A 40 10.47 15.19 -1.44
C VAL A 40 10.18 13.84 -2.08
N TRP A 41 11.12 13.30 -2.87
CA TRP A 41 10.92 12.00 -3.51
C TRP A 41 10.87 10.84 -2.52
N THR A 42 11.61 10.89 -1.43
CA THR A 42 11.50 9.88 -0.36
C THR A 42 10.10 9.88 0.24
N VAL A 43 9.54 11.07 0.52
CA VAL A 43 8.17 11.20 1.03
C VAL A 43 7.16 10.67 0.00
N VAL A 44 7.31 11.01 -1.28
CA VAL A 44 6.42 10.53 -2.35
C VAL A 44 6.45 9.00 -2.44
N VAL A 45 7.64 8.40 -2.48
CA VAL A 45 7.79 6.94 -2.54
C VAL A 45 7.09 6.28 -1.35
N LEU A 46 7.26 6.79 -0.13
CA LEU A 46 6.60 6.21 1.05
C LEU A 46 5.09 6.50 1.14
N ALA A 47 4.63 7.63 0.60
CA ALA A 47 3.24 8.02 0.67
C ALA A 47 2.34 7.17 -0.24
N ILE A 48 2.82 6.80 -1.43
CA ILE A 48 2.08 5.99 -2.41
C ILE A 48 1.56 4.67 -1.82
N PRO A 49 2.39 3.78 -1.25
CA PRO A 49 1.92 2.53 -0.64
C PRO A 49 1.08 2.80 0.61
N GLY A 50 1.37 3.86 1.35
CA GLY A 50 0.57 4.28 2.51
C GLY A 50 -0.87 4.61 2.13
N ILE A 51 -1.07 5.39 1.06
CA ILE A 51 -2.38 5.72 0.52
C ILE A 51 -3.08 4.45 0.00
N GLY A 52 -2.35 3.58 -0.70
CA GLY A 52 -2.88 2.29 -1.15
C GLY A 52 -3.40 1.42 0.00
N MET A 53 -2.64 1.34 1.10
CA MET A 53 -3.05 0.62 2.31
C MET A 53 -4.29 1.24 2.95
N LEU A 54 -4.38 2.57 3.02
CA LEU A 54 -5.56 3.26 3.55
C LEU A 54 -6.80 2.97 2.70
N GLY A 55 -6.68 3.04 1.37
CA GLY A 55 -7.78 2.70 0.45
C GLY A 55 -8.25 1.26 0.63
N PHE A 56 -7.31 0.32 0.77
CA PHE A 56 -7.63 -1.08 1.04
C PHE A 56 -8.41 -1.25 2.36
N LEU A 57 -7.96 -0.60 3.44
CA LEU A 57 -8.62 -0.68 4.74
C LEU A 57 -10.05 -0.12 4.70
N VAL A 58 -10.24 1.02 4.02
CA VAL A 58 -11.57 1.62 3.84
C VAL A 58 -12.48 0.69 3.05
N ASN A 59 -12.01 0.19 1.89
CA ASN A 59 -12.78 -0.73 1.06
C ASN A 59 -13.17 -2.00 1.84
N TRP A 60 -12.25 -2.52 2.64
CA TRP A 60 -12.50 -3.68 3.49
C TRP A 60 -13.53 -3.40 4.57
N ALA A 61 -13.46 -2.24 5.23
CA ALA A 61 -14.42 -1.83 6.25
C ALA A 61 -15.82 -1.67 5.65
N LEU A 62 -15.92 -1.06 4.47
CA LEU A 62 -17.18 -0.92 3.73
C LEU A 62 -17.76 -2.27 3.35
N GLY A 63 -16.97 -3.18 2.77
CA GLY A 63 -17.43 -4.52 2.42
C GLY A 63 -17.95 -5.30 3.64
N ARG A 64 -17.30 -5.14 4.80
CA ARG A 64 -17.77 -5.74 6.06
C ARG A 64 -19.07 -5.10 6.56
N LEU A 65 -19.24 -3.79 6.38
CA LEU A 65 -20.46 -3.08 6.78
C LEU A 65 -21.64 -3.53 5.92
N VAL A 66 -21.46 -3.59 4.60
CA VAL A 66 -22.47 -4.12 3.66
C VAL A 66 -22.87 -5.55 4.03
N ALA A 67 -21.89 -6.42 4.27
CA ALA A 67 -22.17 -7.80 4.67
C ALA A 67 -22.93 -7.94 6.01
N ARG A 68 -22.89 -6.92 6.89
CA ARG A 68 -23.69 -6.88 8.12
C ARG A 68 -25.11 -6.37 7.86
N LEU A 69 -25.26 -5.40 6.96
CA LEU A 69 -26.56 -4.85 6.56
C LEU A 69 -27.39 -5.89 5.82
N ASP A 70 -26.83 -6.60 4.84
CA ASP A 70 -27.52 -7.67 4.10
C ASP A 70 -28.05 -8.76 5.06
N ARG A 71 -27.21 -9.21 5.99
CA ARG A 71 -27.61 -10.21 7.01
C ARG A 71 -28.71 -9.73 7.95
N SER A 72 -28.87 -8.43 8.15
CA SER A 72 -29.92 -7.86 8.99
C SER A 72 -31.21 -7.64 8.21
N GLY A 73 -31.11 -7.41 6.89
CA GLY A 73 -32.25 -7.29 5.98
C GLY A 73 -32.90 -8.64 5.63
N ASP A 74 -32.11 -9.71 5.49
CA ASP A 74 -32.62 -11.07 5.24
C ASP A 74 -33.31 -11.71 6.46
N ALA A 75 -33.12 -11.14 7.65
CA ALA A 75 -33.71 -11.62 8.90
C ALA A 75 -35.02 -10.90 9.29
N ALA A 76 -35.45 -9.91 8.51
CA ALA A 76 -36.66 -9.10 8.70
C ALA A 76 -37.73 -9.48 7.66
#